data_AF-A0A9D8J3E4-F1
#
_entry.id   AF-A0A9D8J3E4-F1
#
_cell.length_a   1.000
_cell.length_b   1.000
_cell.length_c   1.000
_cell.angle_alpha   90.00
_cell.angle_beta   90.00
_cell.angle_gamma   90.00
#
_symmetry.space_group_name_H-M   'P 1'
#
loop_
_entity.id
_entity.type
_entity.pdbx_description
1 polymer ?
#
loop_
_entity_poly.entity_id
_entity_poly.type
_entity_poly.pdbx_seq_one_letter_code
_entity_poly.pdbx_strand_id
1 'polypeptide(L)'
;MTGILSKTLVHHDPGQMPETGDHTLDVVGECAMEIGIGKRGGLLVELHVVDGQQKKGGMSRQKGALVIRPMSTASVCRAFAKVVAITRYDARKNDNKVVDFPKSLAEAILSMPDWPQIPELLGASEAAILDLDGREYSEPGYHPEIRLYLATRGKLKPVPGVAGRTIGTEGVKKLLHLLRAFPFKSESDKSAALAAIITALLRRLLPSAPFFAISAPSAGTGKSLLAEVVGIILTSRKPPMLSMGSDDAEFEKRLAGALLEGDPMVVIDNITKPFGNEPVLNQACTQETLRVRILGGSSMSNVPTNALLVATGNNLAIVGDLKRRTCLIQLDAGVERPELREDIDFDVLVEAARDRDKLIRAALDISKSYLEAGAPDVYLKREDGTQEKVKPLGSFGDWDRMVRRALIFHGMADPIASAEVLREADPDIEAMTMLFTAWVDLYGKEPQTAAKVV
;
A
#
# COMPACT_ATOMS: atom_id res chain seq x y z
N MET A 1 10.34 2.71 24.58
CA MET A 1 11.81 2.84 24.58
C MET A 1 12.16 4.13 25.29
N THR A 2 12.67 4.05 26.51
CA THR A 2 13.12 5.22 27.29
C THR A 2 14.46 4.87 27.93
N GLY A 3 15.47 4.66 27.09
CA GLY A 3 16.83 5.04 27.48
C GLY A 3 16.91 6.56 27.32
N ILE A 4 17.39 7.26 28.34
CA ILE A 4 17.65 8.70 28.21
C ILE A 4 18.80 8.83 27.22
N LEU A 5 18.49 9.18 25.96
CA LEU A 5 19.53 9.56 25.00
C LEU A 5 20.29 10.74 25.60
N SER A 6 21.63 10.63 25.65
CA SER A 6 22.47 11.74 26.07
C SER A 6 22.27 12.90 25.10
N LYS A 7 21.92 14.08 25.61
CA LYS A 7 21.73 15.25 24.76
C LYS A 7 23.08 15.82 24.34
N THR A 8 23.26 16.08 23.05
CA THR A 8 24.41 16.82 22.53
C THR A 8 24.16 18.31 22.66
N LEU A 9 25.16 19.05 23.12
CA LEU A 9 25.08 20.51 23.25
C LEU A 9 25.28 21.15 21.87
N VAL A 10 24.40 22.08 21.52
CA VAL A 10 24.55 22.92 20.32
C VAL A 10 24.51 24.38 20.75
N HIS A 11 25.53 25.14 20.37
CA HIS A 11 25.63 26.56 20.66
C HIS A 11 24.82 27.37 19.66
N HIS A 12 23.93 28.24 20.15
CA HIS A 12 23.14 29.16 19.34
C HIS A 12 23.68 30.58 19.52
N ASP A 13 24.63 30.96 18.67
CA ASP A 13 25.23 32.29 18.67
C ASP A 13 24.41 33.28 17.83
N PRO A 14 24.25 34.54 18.29
CA PRO A 14 23.58 35.57 17.51
C PRO A 14 24.23 35.74 16.13
N GLY A 15 23.42 35.67 15.07
CA GLY A 15 23.88 35.82 13.68
C GLY A 15 24.29 34.52 12.99
N GLN A 16 24.34 33.37 13.70
CA GLN A 16 24.75 32.07 13.15
C GLN A 16 23.59 31.07 13.06
N MET A 17 22.40 31.55 12.67
CA MET A 17 21.20 30.71 12.60
C MET A 17 21.33 29.56 11.59
N PRO A 18 21.87 29.75 10.38
CA PRO A 18 22.11 28.65 9.44
C PRO A 18 23.03 27.57 10.02
N GLU A 19 24.17 27.95 10.57
CA GLU A 19 25.17 27.04 11.13
C GLU A 19 24.63 26.28 12.35
N THR A 20 23.85 26.98 13.20
CA THR A 20 23.16 26.33 14.32
C THR A 20 22.16 25.29 13.82
N GLY A 21 21.45 25.58 12.72
CA GLY A 21 20.52 24.66 12.07
C GLY A 21 21.23 23.41 11.54
N ASP A 22 22.33 23.59 10.81
CA ASP A 22 23.13 22.50 10.24
C ASP A 22 23.72 21.61 11.35
N HIS A 23 24.35 22.18 12.38
CA HIS A 23 24.86 21.41 13.52
C HIS A 23 23.74 20.67 14.26
N THR A 24 22.55 21.26 14.37
CA THR A 24 21.39 20.58 14.95
C THR A 24 20.99 19.36 14.11
N LEU A 25 20.99 19.50 12.78
CA LEU A 25 20.65 18.43 11.85
C LEU A 25 21.71 17.32 11.82
N ASP A 26 22.99 17.64 11.98
CA ASP A 26 24.06 16.65 12.09
C ASP A 26 23.82 15.75 13.31
N VAL A 27 23.56 16.35 14.49
CA VAL A 27 23.25 15.59 15.72
C VAL A 27 21.96 14.78 15.58
N VAL A 28 20.90 15.40 15.04
CA VAL A 28 19.61 14.71 14.88
C VAL A 28 19.73 13.59 13.86
N GLY A 29 20.49 13.77 12.78
CA GLY A 29 20.70 12.80 11.72
C GLY A 29 21.27 11.48 12.22
N GLU A 30 22.25 11.53 13.14
CA GLU A 30 22.87 10.35 13.74
C GLU A 30 21.89 9.43 14.46
N CYS A 31 20.81 9.99 15.02
CA CYS A 31 19.83 9.25 15.82
C CYS A 31 18.39 9.40 15.30
N ALA A 32 18.19 9.95 14.09
CA ALA A 32 16.90 10.41 13.60
C ALA A 32 15.85 9.29 13.68
N MET A 33 16.18 8.10 13.19
CA MET A 33 15.27 6.96 13.18
C MET A 33 15.05 6.32 14.55
N GLU A 34 15.96 6.49 15.50
CA GLU A 34 15.77 6.05 16.89
C GLU A 34 14.71 6.90 17.60
N ILE A 35 14.63 8.18 17.25
CA ILE A 35 13.58 9.10 17.73
C ILE A 35 12.39 9.22 16.77
N GLY A 36 12.36 8.40 15.72
CA GLY A 36 11.25 8.27 14.77
C GLY A 36 11.14 9.42 13.79
N ILE A 37 12.23 10.05 13.38
CA ILE A 37 12.27 11.18 12.45
C ILE A 37 12.88 10.72 11.12
N GLY A 38 12.27 11.17 10.02
CA GLY A 38 12.78 10.96 8.67
C GLY A 38 12.34 12.08 7.74
N LYS A 39 12.68 11.98 6.46
CA LYS A 39 12.15 12.84 5.40
C LYS A 39 11.36 12.04 4.39
N ARG A 40 10.20 12.54 3.99
CA ARG A 40 9.31 11.87 3.02
C ARG A 40 8.60 12.90 2.17
N GLY A 41 8.76 12.80 0.86
CA GLY A 41 8.07 13.67 -0.11
C GLY A 41 8.38 15.16 0.03
N GLY A 42 9.62 15.51 0.38
CA GLY A 42 10.03 16.90 0.62
C GLY A 42 9.54 17.48 1.94
N LEU A 43 9.13 16.63 2.88
CA LEU A 43 8.70 17.03 4.22
C LEU A 43 9.54 16.33 5.27
N LEU A 44 9.91 17.05 6.32
CA LEU A 44 10.35 16.45 7.56
C LEU A 44 9.14 15.79 8.25
N VAL A 45 9.28 14.52 8.60
CA VAL A 45 8.18 13.70 9.12
C VAL A 45 8.57 12.99 10.41
N GLU A 46 7.57 12.73 11.26
CA GLU A 46 7.69 11.87 12.42
C GLU A 46 6.83 10.60 12.27
N LEU A 47 7.38 9.46 12.66
CA LEU A 47 6.66 8.22 12.90
C LEU A 47 5.87 8.37 14.20
N HIS A 48 4.58 8.10 14.12
CA HIS A 48 3.66 8.24 15.22
C HIS A 48 2.77 7.01 15.35
N VAL A 49 2.70 6.45 16.54
CA VAL A 49 1.75 5.39 16.89
C VAL A 49 0.48 6.06 17.40
N VAL A 50 -0.67 5.74 16.80
CA VAL A 50 -1.94 6.35 17.17
C VAL A 50 -2.36 5.89 18.57
N ASP A 51 -2.48 6.82 19.53
CA ASP A 51 -2.76 6.52 20.95
C ASP A 51 -4.23 6.11 21.25
N GLY A 52 -5.15 6.34 20.32
CA GLY A 52 -6.58 6.03 20.43
C GLY A 52 -7.27 5.81 19.08
N GLN A 53 -8.60 5.70 19.04
CA GLN A 53 -9.30 5.68 17.75
C GLN A 53 -9.32 7.10 17.18
N GLN A 54 -8.77 7.28 15.98
CA GLN A 54 -8.77 8.57 15.31
C GLN A 54 -9.67 8.56 14.08
N LYS A 55 -10.61 9.50 14.03
CA LYS A 55 -11.37 9.83 12.81
C LYS A 55 -10.86 11.16 12.28
N LYS A 56 -10.12 11.14 11.16
CA LYS A 56 -9.58 12.35 10.52
C LYS A 56 -9.66 12.19 9.01
N GLY A 57 -10.12 13.23 8.31
CA GLY A 57 -10.19 13.23 6.84
C GLY A 57 -11.03 12.09 6.25
N GLY A 58 -12.14 11.71 6.91
CA GLY A 58 -13.00 10.61 6.44
C GLY A 58 -12.46 9.20 6.70
N MET A 59 -11.27 9.05 7.30
CA MET A 59 -10.69 7.75 7.67
C MET A 59 -10.76 7.52 9.17
N SER A 60 -11.02 6.26 9.56
CA SER A 60 -10.91 5.80 10.94
C SER A 60 -9.69 4.89 11.09
N ARG A 61 -8.75 5.25 11.97
CA ARG A 61 -7.60 4.41 12.34
C ARG A 61 -7.75 3.87 13.76
N GLN A 62 -7.40 2.60 13.92
CA GLN A 62 -7.40 1.93 15.23
C GLN A 62 -6.17 2.33 16.06
N LYS A 63 -6.31 2.24 17.38
CA LYS A 63 -5.20 2.41 18.32
C LYS A 63 -4.04 1.47 17.95
N GLY A 64 -2.82 1.98 18.02
CA GLY A 64 -1.61 1.23 17.66
C GLY A 64 -1.24 1.30 16.18
N ALA A 65 -2.04 1.94 15.32
CA ALA A 65 -1.66 2.17 13.93
C ALA A 65 -0.41 3.03 13.83
N LEU A 66 0.57 2.60 13.01
CA LEU A 66 1.75 3.38 12.71
C LEU A 66 1.46 4.31 11.53
N VAL A 67 1.58 5.61 11.74
CA VAL A 67 1.37 6.64 10.72
C VAL A 67 2.58 7.55 10.62
N ILE A 68 2.74 8.19 9.46
CA ILE A 68 3.75 9.21 9.21
C ILE A 68 3.07 10.56 9.24
N ARG A 69 3.66 11.56 9.93
CA ARG A 69 3.07 12.90 10.01
C ARG A 69 4.09 13.96 9.64
N PRO A 70 3.73 14.93 8.78
CA PRO A 70 4.52 16.14 8.61
C PRO A 70 4.75 16.83 9.95
N MET A 71 5.99 17.24 10.21
CA MET A 71 6.34 17.93 11.44
C MET A 71 5.93 19.40 11.37
N SER A 72 5.24 19.86 12.41
CA SER A 72 5.06 21.27 12.75
C SER A 72 6.27 21.81 13.53
N THR A 73 6.38 23.14 13.64
CA THR A 73 7.36 23.81 14.52
C THR A 73 7.34 23.23 15.93
N ALA A 74 6.15 23.02 16.50
CA ALA A 74 6.00 22.49 17.86
C ALA A 74 6.50 21.04 17.99
N SER A 75 6.22 20.19 16.99
CA SER A 75 6.74 18.81 16.99
C SER A 75 8.25 18.76 16.77
N VAL A 76 8.84 19.65 15.97
CA VAL A 76 10.32 19.76 15.83
C VAL A 76 10.93 20.14 17.17
N CYS A 77 10.45 21.23 17.81
CA CYS A 77 10.91 21.63 19.13
C CYS A 77 10.86 20.46 20.14
N ARG A 78 9.74 19.74 20.19
CA ARG A 78 9.56 18.59 21.11
C ARG A 78 10.50 17.43 20.78
N ALA A 79 10.60 17.05 19.52
CA ALA A 79 11.32 15.86 19.10
C ALA A 79 12.84 16.07 19.15
N PHE A 80 13.33 17.20 18.62
CA PHE A 80 14.76 17.50 18.58
C PHE A 80 15.30 17.79 19.98
N ALA A 81 14.51 18.41 20.87
CA ALA A 81 14.90 18.61 22.27
C ALA A 81 15.13 17.31 23.07
N LYS A 82 14.76 16.14 22.53
CA LYS A 82 15.10 14.85 23.15
C LYS A 82 16.59 14.52 23.03
N VAL A 83 17.25 15.01 21.98
CA VAL A 83 18.63 14.64 21.61
C VAL A 83 19.57 15.85 21.51
N VAL A 84 19.02 17.06 21.39
CA VAL A 84 19.77 18.32 21.35
C VAL A 84 19.43 19.18 22.57
N ALA A 85 20.46 19.72 23.21
CA ALA A 85 20.35 20.76 24.23
C ALA A 85 20.95 22.06 23.67
N ILE A 86 20.10 23.07 23.45
CA ILE A 86 20.53 24.36 22.91
C ILE A 86 21.13 25.19 24.04
N THR A 87 22.28 25.80 23.80
CA THR A 87 22.88 26.77 24.71
C THR A 87 22.94 28.15 24.08
N ARG A 88 22.80 29.20 24.90
CA ARG A 88 22.96 30.59 24.49
C ARG A 88 23.83 31.31 25.48
N TYR A 89 24.69 32.19 24.98
CA TYR A 89 25.52 33.05 25.83
C TYR A 89 24.66 34.00 26.67
N ASP A 90 24.88 34.02 27.98
CA ASP A 90 24.26 34.95 28.92
C ASP A 90 25.29 35.97 29.41
N ALA A 91 25.27 37.15 28.81
CA ALA A 91 26.18 38.25 29.16
C ALA A 91 26.10 38.67 30.64
N ARG A 92 24.98 38.41 31.34
CA ARG A 92 24.85 38.72 32.77
C ARG A 92 25.62 37.74 33.66
N LYS A 93 25.77 36.49 33.20
CA LYS A 93 26.49 35.42 33.91
C LYS A 93 27.89 35.19 33.35
N ASN A 94 28.23 35.80 32.22
CA ASN A 94 29.47 35.58 31.48
C ASN A 94 29.69 34.08 31.18
N ASP A 95 28.61 33.36 30.88
CA ASP A 95 28.59 31.91 30.68
C ASP A 95 27.44 31.50 29.75
N ASN A 96 27.52 30.29 29.19
CA ASN A 96 26.48 29.68 28.38
C ASN A 96 25.40 29.05 29.27
N LYS A 97 24.13 29.33 28.97
CA LYS A 97 22.99 28.68 29.62
C LYS A 97 22.24 27.79 28.65
N VAL A 98 21.82 26.62 29.13
CA VAL A 98 20.87 25.76 28.40
C VAL A 98 19.52 26.45 28.34
N VAL A 99 18.90 26.44 27.17
CA VAL A 99 17.57 26.99 26.89
C VAL A 99 16.69 25.95 26.23
N ASP A 100 15.38 26.16 26.29
CA ASP A 100 14.43 25.39 25.48
C ASP A 100 14.75 25.53 23.99
N PHE A 101 14.42 24.49 23.21
CA PHE A 101 14.66 24.48 21.77
C PHE A 101 13.94 25.67 21.10
N PRO A 102 14.66 26.65 20.52
CA PRO A 102 14.06 27.88 20.04
C PRO A 102 13.09 27.63 18.87
N LYS A 103 11.90 28.23 18.93
CA LYS A 103 10.91 28.16 17.84
C LYS A 103 11.47 28.69 16.52
N SER A 104 12.24 29.78 16.56
CA SER A 104 12.89 30.38 15.40
C SER A 104 13.86 29.42 14.72
N LEU A 105 14.55 28.57 15.48
CA LEU A 105 15.45 27.56 14.93
C LEU A 105 14.66 26.43 14.27
N ALA A 106 13.57 25.98 14.88
CA ALA A 106 12.68 24.99 14.28
C ALA A 106 12.03 25.51 12.98
N GLU A 107 11.61 26.78 12.95
CA GLU A 107 11.08 27.44 11.74
C GLU A 107 12.13 27.55 10.63
N ALA A 108 13.37 27.92 10.98
CA ALA A 108 14.48 27.96 10.04
C ALA A 108 14.77 26.58 9.44
N ILE A 109 14.84 25.53 10.27
CA ILE A 109 15.05 24.15 9.83
C ILE A 109 13.90 23.69 8.92
N LEU A 110 12.65 23.95 9.27
CA LEU A 110 11.49 23.57 8.45
C LEU A 110 11.39 24.35 7.12
N SER A 111 12.04 25.51 7.03
CA SER A 111 12.08 26.34 5.82
C SER A 111 13.20 25.93 4.85
N MET A 112 14.06 24.99 5.24
CA MET A 112 15.10 24.45 4.36
C MET A 112 14.49 23.68 3.19
N PRO A 113 15.11 23.72 1.99
CA PRO A 113 14.61 23.01 0.83
C PRO A 113 14.81 21.48 0.92
N ASP A 114 15.79 21.00 1.69
CA ASP A 114 16.04 19.59 1.97
C ASP A 114 16.83 19.43 3.29
N TRP A 115 16.91 18.20 3.79
CA TRP A 115 17.66 17.79 4.98
C TRP A 115 18.54 16.58 4.64
N PRO A 116 19.76 16.77 4.10
CA PRO A 116 20.65 15.67 3.71
C PRO A 116 21.02 14.71 4.85
N GLN A 117 21.11 15.22 6.08
CA GLN A 117 21.42 14.46 7.28
C GLN A 117 20.28 13.55 7.74
N ILE A 118 19.05 13.85 7.32
CA ILE A 118 17.86 13.13 7.76
C ILE A 118 17.56 11.98 6.79
N PRO A 119 17.42 10.73 7.27
CA PRO A 119 17.19 9.59 6.39
C PRO A 119 15.86 9.68 5.64
N GLU A 120 15.87 9.25 4.39
CA GLU A 120 14.67 9.16 3.56
C GLU A 120 13.76 8.01 4.02
N LEU A 121 12.46 8.26 4.13
CA LEU A 121 11.48 7.29 4.59
C LEU A 121 10.41 7.08 3.52
N LEU A 122 10.39 5.91 2.88
CA LEU A 122 9.32 5.53 1.96
C LEU A 122 8.02 5.21 2.71
N GLY A 123 8.14 4.60 3.88
CA GLY A 123 7.01 4.11 4.66
C GLY A 123 7.46 3.31 5.88
N ALA A 124 6.49 2.74 6.57
CA ALA A 124 6.73 1.74 7.59
C ALA A 124 5.97 0.44 7.28
N SER A 125 6.50 -0.68 7.79
CA SER A 125 5.88 -2.00 7.71
C SER A 125 5.89 -2.68 9.08
N GLU A 126 4.78 -3.33 9.43
CA GLU A 126 4.64 -4.15 10.65
C GLU A 126 4.77 -5.65 10.36
N ALA A 127 5.05 -6.01 9.11
CA ALA A 127 5.31 -7.36 8.64
C ALA A 127 6.71 -7.43 8.01
N ALA A 128 7.29 -8.62 8.02
CA ALA A 128 8.48 -8.89 7.22
C ALA A 128 8.17 -8.67 5.73
N ILE A 129 9.19 -8.32 4.96
CA ILE A 129 9.07 -7.96 3.56
C ILE A 129 10.22 -8.55 2.75
N LEU A 130 10.00 -8.77 1.45
CA LEU A 130 11.03 -9.14 0.48
C LEU A 130 11.33 -7.94 -0.43
N ASP A 131 12.60 -7.69 -0.72
CA ASP A 131 12.96 -6.84 -1.85
C ASP A 131 12.77 -7.56 -3.19
N LEU A 132 13.07 -6.86 -4.29
CA LEU A 132 12.88 -7.37 -5.66
C LEU A 132 13.81 -8.55 -5.98
N ASP A 133 14.89 -8.74 -5.21
CA ASP A 133 15.81 -9.86 -5.36
C ASP A 133 15.45 -11.04 -4.45
N GLY A 134 14.41 -10.89 -3.62
CA GLY A 134 13.94 -11.93 -2.70
C GLY A 134 14.68 -11.97 -1.38
N ARG A 135 15.50 -10.95 -1.05
CA ARG A 135 16.10 -10.83 0.29
C ARG A 135 15.05 -10.40 1.29
N GLU A 136 15.02 -11.10 2.41
CA GLU A 136 14.05 -10.88 3.47
C GLU A 136 14.56 -9.89 4.52
N TYR A 137 13.68 -8.94 4.87
CA TYR A 137 13.88 -8.00 5.96
C TYR A 137 12.81 -8.23 7.02
N SER A 138 13.25 -8.58 8.23
CA SER A 138 12.38 -8.87 9.36
C SER A 138 12.89 -8.30 10.70
N GLU A 139 14.12 -7.77 10.73
CA GLU A 139 14.67 -7.13 11.93
C GLU A 139 14.01 -5.78 12.19
N PRO A 140 13.58 -5.48 13.44
CA PRO A 140 13.01 -4.18 13.76
C PRO A 140 14.02 -3.04 13.59
N GLY A 141 13.54 -1.88 13.14
CA GLY A 141 14.35 -0.67 12.94
C GLY A 141 14.32 -0.16 11.51
N TYR A 142 15.08 0.90 11.25
CA TYR A 142 15.20 1.48 9.91
C TYR A 142 16.22 0.72 9.06
N HIS A 143 15.84 0.40 7.82
CA HIS A 143 16.70 -0.29 6.85
C HIS A 143 17.01 0.67 5.69
N PRO A 144 18.23 1.25 5.63
CA PRO A 144 18.60 2.23 4.61
C PRO A 144 18.46 1.72 3.17
N GLU A 145 18.80 0.46 2.93
CA GLU A 145 18.78 -0.20 1.62
C GLU A 145 17.39 -0.14 0.95
N ILE A 146 16.34 -0.26 1.77
CA ILE A 146 14.95 -0.29 1.33
C ILE A 146 14.17 0.96 1.78
N ARG A 147 14.81 1.88 2.50
CA ARG A 147 14.24 3.14 3.02
C ARG A 147 12.93 2.93 3.81
N LEU A 148 12.81 1.81 4.52
CA LEU A 148 11.63 1.46 5.34
C LEU A 148 11.98 1.35 6.81
N TYR A 149 11.06 1.80 7.65
CA TYR A 149 11.06 1.47 9.07
C TYR A 149 10.26 0.19 9.31
N LEU A 150 10.91 -0.85 9.85
CA LEU A 150 10.27 -2.11 10.21
C LEU A 150 9.88 -2.10 11.69
N ALA A 151 8.57 -2.10 11.95
CA ALA A 151 7.97 -2.27 13.27
C ALA A 151 7.54 -3.74 13.49
N THR A 152 8.39 -4.68 13.09
CA THR A 152 8.13 -6.12 13.22
C THR A 152 8.30 -6.60 14.66
N ARG A 153 7.85 -7.82 14.95
CA ARG A 153 8.09 -8.50 16.24
C ARG A 153 9.39 -9.33 16.28
N GLY A 154 10.22 -9.21 15.24
CA GLY A 154 11.43 -10.04 15.04
C GLY A 154 11.32 -10.99 13.85
N LYS A 155 12.31 -11.89 13.73
CA LYS A 155 12.41 -12.84 12.61
C LYS A 155 11.23 -13.80 12.56
N LEU A 156 10.76 -14.07 11.34
CA LEU A 156 9.80 -15.14 11.09
C LEU A 156 10.47 -16.50 11.27
N LYS A 157 9.76 -17.45 11.88
CA LYS A 157 10.25 -18.83 12.00
C LYS A 157 10.16 -19.52 10.63
N PRO A 158 11.20 -20.26 10.20
CA PRO A 158 11.13 -21.07 8.98
C PRO A 158 10.11 -22.20 9.15
N VAL A 159 9.58 -22.70 8.03
CA VAL A 159 8.73 -23.90 8.02
C VAL A 159 9.63 -25.14 8.17
N PRO A 160 9.51 -25.93 9.27
CA PRO A 160 10.39 -27.08 9.48
C PRO A 160 10.21 -28.15 8.41
N GLY A 161 11.32 -28.69 7.88
CA GLY A 161 11.31 -29.84 6.98
C GLY A 161 10.81 -29.59 5.55
N VAL A 162 10.61 -28.33 5.15
CA VAL A 162 10.15 -27.95 3.80
C VAL A 162 11.15 -26.97 3.18
N ALA A 163 11.50 -27.16 1.90
CA ALA A 163 12.51 -26.35 1.20
C ALA A 163 12.26 -26.25 -0.32
N GLY A 164 12.93 -25.29 -0.96
CA GLY A 164 12.81 -25.05 -2.41
C GLY A 164 11.36 -24.80 -2.84
N ARG A 165 10.97 -25.25 -4.04
CA ARG A 165 9.61 -25.04 -4.57
C ARG A 165 8.48 -25.52 -3.64
N THR A 166 8.72 -26.55 -2.84
CA THR A 166 7.68 -27.10 -1.95
C THR A 166 7.23 -26.11 -0.88
N ILE A 167 8.10 -25.18 -0.44
CA ILE A 167 7.77 -24.22 0.61
C ILE A 167 6.71 -23.23 0.16
N GLY A 168 6.78 -22.75 -1.09
CA GLY A 168 5.75 -21.89 -1.66
C GLY A 168 4.43 -22.62 -1.89
N THR A 169 4.46 -23.90 -2.29
CA THR A 169 3.23 -24.70 -2.44
C THR A 169 2.54 -24.96 -1.09
N GLU A 170 3.29 -25.21 -0.02
CA GLU A 170 2.72 -25.26 1.33
C GLU A 170 2.20 -23.88 1.79
N GLY A 171 2.87 -22.80 1.39
CA GLY A 171 2.39 -21.44 1.59
C GLY A 171 1.02 -21.19 0.96
N VAL A 172 0.85 -21.59 -0.30
CA VAL A 172 -0.44 -21.55 -1.02
C VAL A 172 -1.51 -22.32 -0.25
N LYS A 173 -1.25 -23.58 0.15
CA LYS A 173 -2.20 -24.40 0.91
C LYS A 173 -2.60 -23.73 2.23
N LYS A 174 -1.64 -23.15 2.95
CA LYS A 174 -1.88 -22.50 4.24
C LYS A 174 -2.77 -21.27 4.09
N LEU A 175 -2.55 -20.44 3.06
CA LEU A 175 -3.39 -19.28 2.77
C LEU A 175 -4.77 -19.69 2.28
N LEU A 176 -4.88 -20.66 1.37
CA LEU A 176 -6.17 -21.18 0.90
C LEU A 176 -6.98 -21.80 2.04
N HIS A 177 -6.33 -22.49 2.98
CA HIS A 177 -7.00 -22.98 4.17
C HIS A 177 -7.64 -21.84 4.97
N LEU A 178 -6.93 -20.74 5.23
CA LEU A 178 -7.53 -19.57 5.89
C LEU A 178 -8.74 -19.04 5.11
N LEU A 179 -8.61 -18.94 3.78
CA LEU A 179 -9.64 -18.36 2.92
C LEU A 179 -10.81 -19.29 2.61
N ARG A 180 -10.89 -20.48 3.23
CA ARG A 180 -12.01 -21.43 3.08
C ARG A 180 -13.38 -20.85 3.51
N ALA A 181 -13.39 -19.77 4.28
CA ALA A 181 -14.60 -19.05 4.66
C ALA A 181 -15.28 -18.31 3.49
N PHE A 182 -14.56 -18.02 2.41
CA PHE A 182 -15.05 -17.16 1.33
C PHE A 182 -15.59 -17.97 0.16
N PRO A 183 -16.79 -17.61 -0.37
CA PRO A 183 -17.40 -18.32 -1.48
C PRO A 183 -16.88 -17.76 -2.80
N PHE A 184 -15.62 -18.06 -3.15
CA PHE A 184 -15.03 -17.59 -4.41
C PHE A 184 -15.75 -18.21 -5.62
N LYS A 185 -16.04 -17.38 -6.63
CA LYS A 185 -16.74 -17.81 -7.83
C LYS A 185 -15.87 -18.70 -8.74
N SER A 186 -14.55 -18.50 -8.75
CA SER A 186 -13.60 -19.27 -9.57
C SER A 186 -12.24 -19.48 -8.88
N GLU A 187 -11.41 -20.36 -9.44
CA GLU A 187 -10.01 -20.53 -9.02
C GLU A 187 -9.15 -19.27 -9.27
N SER A 188 -9.50 -18.48 -10.30
CA SER A 188 -8.89 -17.16 -10.55
C SER A 188 -9.16 -16.21 -9.38
N ASP A 189 -10.39 -16.19 -8.84
CA ASP A 189 -10.75 -15.34 -7.71
C ASP A 189 -10.02 -15.73 -6.41
N LYS A 190 -9.80 -17.05 -6.18
CA LYS A 190 -8.94 -17.55 -5.10
C LYS A 190 -7.50 -17.07 -5.27
N SER A 191 -6.96 -17.20 -6.48
CA SER A 191 -5.61 -16.74 -6.82
C SER A 191 -5.47 -15.22 -6.63
N ALA A 192 -6.46 -14.44 -7.06
CA ALA A 192 -6.50 -12.99 -6.89
C ALA A 192 -6.55 -12.57 -5.42
N ALA A 193 -7.26 -13.32 -4.56
CA ALA A 193 -7.25 -13.09 -3.11
C ALA A 193 -5.87 -13.36 -2.49
N LEU A 194 -5.19 -14.42 -2.90
CA LEU A 194 -3.79 -14.67 -2.50
C LEU A 194 -2.86 -13.56 -3.02
N ALA A 195 -3.07 -13.11 -4.25
CA ALA A 195 -2.32 -12.00 -4.83
C ALA A 195 -2.51 -10.71 -4.03
N ALA A 196 -3.71 -10.43 -3.51
CA ALA A 196 -3.96 -9.28 -2.63
C ALA A 196 -3.14 -9.36 -1.33
N ILE A 197 -3.07 -10.54 -0.70
CA ILE A 197 -2.28 -10.77 0.52
C ILE A 197 -0.79 -10.57 0.26
N ILE A 198 -0.24 -11.19 -0.79
CA ILE A 198 1.17 -11.06 -1.14
C ILE A 198 1.49 -9.61 -1.51
N THR A 199 0.61 -8.97 -2.30
CA THR A 199 0.77 -7.56 -2.67
C THR A 199 0.78 -6.69 -1.42
N ALA A 200 -0.11 -6.89 -0.45
CA ALA A 200 -0.12 -6.12 0.79
C ALA A 200 1.26 -6.11 1.48
N LEU A 201 1.91 -7.27 1.54
CA LEU A 201 3.21 -7.44 2.19
C LEU A 201 4.36 -6.82 1.37
N LEU A 202 4.29 -6.88 0.05
CA LEU A 202 5.37 -6.41 -0.85
C LEU A 202 5.18 -4.97 -1.34
N ARG A 203 3.97 -4.41 -1.23
CA ARG A 203 3.55 -3.17 -1.91
C ARG A 203 4.48 -1.99 -1.67
N ARG A 204 5.10 -1.92 -0.49
CA ARG A 204 6.02 -0.84 -0.10
C ARG A 204 7.25 -0.72 -1.01
N LEU A 205 7.68 -1.83 -1.60
CA LEU A 205 8.87 -1.91 -2.46
C LEU A 205 8.52 -2.13 -3.94
N LEU A 206 7.23 -2.26 -4.27
CA LEU A 206 6.78 -2.34 -5.65
C LEU A 206 6.61 -0.93 -6.23
N PRO A 207 7.24 -0.62 -7.38
CA PRO A 207 7.05 0.65 -8.07
C PRO A 207 5.58 0.93 -8.43
N SER A 208 4.88 -0.11 -8.88
CA SER A 208 3.47 -0.10 -9.26
C SER A 208 2.80 -1.40 -8.83
N ALA A 209 1.48 -1.36 -8.63
CA ALA A 209 0.69 -2.54 -8.32
C ALA A 209 -0.74 -2.37 -8.82
N PRO A 210 -1.41 -3.45 -9.26
CA PRO A 210 -2.79 -3.38 -9.68
C PRO A 210 -3.70 -3.01 -8.51
N PHE A 211 -4.81 -2.40 -8.86
CA PHE A 211 -5.96 -2.18 -8.01
C PHE A 211 -6.67 -3.51 -7.74
N PHE A 212 -7.17 -3.74 -6.53
CA PHE A 212 -7.96 -4.93 -6.21
C PHE A 212 -9.43 -4.57 -6.04
N ALA A 213 -10.31 -5.26 -6.76
CA ALA A 213 -11.76 -5.06 -6.65
C ALA A 213 -12.42 -6.32 -6.12
N ILE A 214 -13.08 -6.24 -4.97
CA ILE A 214 -13.82 -7.35 -4.36
C ILE A 214 -15.31 -7.12 -4.60
N SER A 215 -15.91 -7.96 -5.45
CA SER A 215 -17.29 -7.82 -5.91
C SER A 215 -18.11 -9.05 -5.55
N ALA A 216 -19.39 -8.86 -5.27
CA ALA A 216 -20.34 -9.93 -5.03
C ALA A 216 -21.76 -9.49 -5.44
N PRO A 217 -22.67 -10.42 -5.78
CA PRO A 217 -24.05 -10.09 -6.14
C PRO A 217 -24.83 -9.40 -5.02
N SER A 218 -24.59 -9.78 -3.76
CA SER A 218 -25.36 -9.35 -2.60
C SER A 218 -24.48 -8.82 -1.45
N ALA A 219 -25.10 -8.12 -0.51
CA ALA A 219 -24.46 -7.76 0.75
C ALA A 219 -24.25 -9.02 1.62
N GLY A 220 -23.40 -8.93 2.65
CA GLY A 220 -23.19 -10.06 3.57
C GLY A 220 -22.28 -11.20 3.06
N THR A 221 -21.89 -11.21 1.78
CA THR A 221 -21.03 -12.27 1.19
C THR A 221 -19.57 -12.28 1.66
N GLY A 222 -19.15 -11.33 2.51
CA GLY A 222 -17.79 -11.28 3.05
C GLY A 222 -16.78 -10.40 2.29
N LYS A 223 -17.23 -9.45 1.46
CA LYS A 223 -16.32 -8.55 0.70
C LYS A 223 -15.39 -7.72 1.59
N SER A 224 -15.97 -6.93 2.50
CA SER A 224 -15.20 -6.13 3.45
C SER A 224 -14.45 -7.02 4.44
N LEU A 225 -15.00 -8.19 4.80
CA LEU A 225 -14.33 -9.19 5.64
C LEU A 225 -13.03 -9.70 5.00
N LEU A 226 -13.00 -9.95 3.69
CA LEU A 226 -11.79 -10.33 2.97
C LEU A 226 -10.74 -9.22 3.02
N ALA A 227 -11.13 -7.97 2.79
CA ALA A 227 -10.23 -6.82 2.94
C ALA A 227 -9.71 -6.67 4.38
N GLU A 228 -10.54 -6.94 5.38
CA GLU A 228 -10.14 -6.98 6.79
C GLU A 228 -9.12 -8.07 7.08
N VAL A 229 -9.27 -9.28 6.53
CA VAL A 229 -8.28 -10.37 6.66
C VAL A 229 -6.91 -9.91 6.12
N VAL A 230 -6.87 -9.27 4.95
CA VAL A 230 -5.61 -8.73 4.39
C VAL A 230 -5.00 -7.68 5.32
N GLY A 231 -5.82 -6.76 5.84
CA GLY A 231 -5.36 -5.74 6.79
C GLY A 231 -4.83 -6.32 8.10
N ILE A 232 -5.46 -7.39 8.63
CA ILE A 232 -5.02 -8.10 9.84
C ILE A 232 -3.67 -8.78 9.60
N ILE A 233 -3.49 -9.45 8.45
CA ILE A 233 -2.20 -10.05 8.10
C ILE A 233 -1.12 -8.96 8.00
N LEU A 234 -1.43 -7.83 7.35
CA LEU A 234 -0.50 -6.73 7.14
C LEU A 234 -0.12 -6.00 8.44
N THR A 235 -1.11 -5.62 9.24
CA THR A 235 -0.96 -4.63 10.33
C THR A 235 -1.43 -5.11 11.71
N SER A 236 -1.91 -6.35 11.84
CA SER A 236 -2.60 -6.87 13.03
C SER A 236 -3.89 -6.12 13.40
N ARG A 237 -4.42 -5.29 12.50
CA ARG A 237 -5.60 -4.45 12.72
C ARG A 237 -6.47 -4.42 11.48
N LYS A 238 -7.73 -4.02 11.64
CA LYS A 238 -8.61 -3.77 10.48
C LYS A 238 -8.07 -2.56 9.70
N PRO A 239 -8.08 -2.60 8.36
CA PRO A 239 -7.56 -1.52 7.55
C PRO A 239 -8.47 -0.28 7.65
N PRO A 240 -7.95 0.92 7.39
CA PRO A 240 -8.79 2.11 7.24
C PRO A 240 -9.78 1.92 6.09
N MET A 241 -11.07 2.13 6.40
CA MET A 241 -12.15 2.11 5.43
C MET A 241 -12.47 3.55 5.01
N LEU A 242 -12.37 3.82 3.72
CA LEU A 242 -12.74 5.05 3.05
C LEU A 242 -14.10 4.89 2.40
N SER A 243 -14.98 5.89 2.54
CA SER A 243 -16.09 6.06 1.60
C SER A 243 -15.67 6.95 0.44
N MET A 244 -16.33 6.79 -0.72
CA MET A 244 -16.09 7.63 -1.91
C MET A 244 -16.32 9.12 -1.66
N GLY A 245 -17.14 9.50 -0.66
CA GLY A 245 -17.56 10.88 -0.47
C GLY A 245 -18.68 11.29 -1.42
N SER A 246 -19.00 12.59 -1.45
CA SER A 246 -20.05 13.13 -2.33
C SER A 246 -19.57 13.36 -3.76
N ASP A 247 -18.26 13.55 -3.97
CA ASP A 247 -17.67 13.86 -5.27
C ASP A 247 -16.20 13.40 -5.39
N ASP A 248 -15.65 13.50 -6.60
CA ASP A 248 -14.31 13.01 -6.94
C ASP A 248 -13.20 13.85 -6.29
N ALA A 249 -13.44 15.13 -6.00
CA ALA A 249 -12.46 15.99 -5.32
C ALA A 249 -12.33 15.61 -3.84
N GLU A 250 -13.44 15.23 -3.20
CA GLU A 250 -13.43 14.68 -1.85
C GLU A 250 -12.71 13.33 -1.81
N PHE A 251 -12.95 12.46 -2.78
CA PHE A 251 -12.22 11.20 -2.92
C PHE A 251 -10.71 11.42 -3.07
N GLU A 252 -10.29 12.31 -3.97
CA GLU A 252 -8.88 12.65 -4.19
C GLU A 252 -8.23 13.16 -2.90
N LYS A 253 -8.90 14.07 -2.18
CA LYS A 253 -8.43 14.62 -0.91
C LYS A 253 -8.22 13.52 0.15
N ARG A 254 -9.14 12.56 0.22
CA ARG A 254 -9.08 11.44 1.18
C ARG A 254 -7.96 10.47 0.83
N LEU A 255 -7.84 10.07 -0.44
CA LEU A 255 -6.76 9.20 -0.92
C LEU A 255 -5.39 9.86 -0.74
N ALA A 256 -5.25 11.13 -1.10
CA ALA A 256 -4.02 11.90 -0.89
C ALA A 256 -3.65 11.98 0.59
N GLY A 257 -4.64 12.17 1.48
CA GLY A 257 -4.43 12.14 2.93
C GLY A 257 -3.90 10.79 3.43
N ALA A 258 -4.41 9.68 2.90
CA ALA A 258 -3.94 8.34 3.25
C ALA A 258 -2.49 8.10 2.82
N LEU A 259 -2.16 8.52 1.60
CA LEU A 259 -0.80 8.43 1.07
C LEU A 259 0.16 9.34 1.85
N LEU A 260 -0.24 10.58 2.19
CA LEU A 260 0.54 11.50 3.03
C LEU A 260 0.82 10.92 4.41
N GLU A 261 -0.19 10.33 5.04
CA GLU A 261 -0.04 9.71 6.37
C GLU A 261 0.63 8.32 6.31
N GLY A 262 0.96 7.86 5.11
CA GLY A 262 1.75 6.66 4.88
C GLY A 262 0.99 5.38 5.21
N ASP A 263 -0.33 5.33 5.01
CA ASP A 263 -1.09 4.10 5.20
C ASP A 263 -0.56 2.98 4.28
N PRO A 264 -0.43 1.74 4.78
CA PRO A 264 0.05 0.62 3.96
C PRO A 264 -1.06 0.00 3.09
N MET A 265 -2.32 0.25 3.42
CA MET A 265 -3.50 -0.25 2.73
C MET A 265 -4.65 0.73 2.88
N VAL A 266 -5.41 0.90 1.80
CA VAL A 266 -6.57 1.77 1.71
C VAL A 266 -7.72 0.99 1.10
N VAL A 267 -8.83 0.87 1.83
CA VAL A 267 -10.03 0.18 1.35
C VAL A 267 -11.12 1.19 1.05
N ILE A 268 -11.59 1.23 -0.18
CA ILE A 268 -12.70 2.05 -0.66
C ILE A 268 -13.95 1.18 -0.56
N ASP A 269 -14.69 1.34 0.53
CA ASP A 269 -15.76 0.44 0.91
C ASP A 269 -17.11 0.88 0.35
N ASN A 270 -17.92 -0.10 -0.05
CA ASN A 270 -19.30 0.07 -0.50
C ASN A 270 -19.47 1.04 -1.69
N ILE A 271 -18.70 0.81 -2.76
CA ILE A 271 -18.89 1.53 -4.02
C ILE A 271 -20.21 1.08 -4.67
N THR A 272 -21.07 2.05 -4.97
CA THR A 272 -22.39 1.86 -5.57
C THR A 272 -22.52 2.45 -6.99
N LYS A 273 -21.50 3.16 -7.46
CA LYS A 273 -21.43 3.79 -8.79
C LYS A 273 -20.35 3.13 -9.66
N PRO A 274 -20.42 3.22 -11.00
CA PRO A 274 -19.29 2.89 -11.86
C PRO A 274 -18.02 3.62 -11.41
N PHE A 275 -16.90 2.91 -11.37
CA PHE A 275 -15.66 3.36 -10.73
C PHE A 275 -14.44 3.08 -11.59
N GLY A 276 -13.51 4.03 -11.72
CA GLY A 276 -12.28 3.87 -12.50
C GLY A 276 -11.89 5.02 -13.42
N ASN A 277 -12.69 6.08 -13.48
CA ASN A 277 -12.37 7.29 -14.24
C ASN A 277 -11.56 8.31 -13.42
N GLU A 278 -11.37 8.07 -12.12
CA GLU A 278 -10.66 8.94 -11.19
C GLU A 278 -9.15 8.98 -11.54
N PRO A 279 -8.61 10.13 -12.02
CA PRO A 279 -7.22 10.20 -12.48
C PRO A 279 -6.21 9.88 -11.38
N VAL A 280 -6.50 10.33 -10.14
CA VAL A 280 -5.66 10.09 -8.97
C VAL A 280 -5.45 8.60 -8.69
N LEU A 281 -6.49 7.78 -8.91
CA LEU A 281 -6.43 6.34 -8.69
C LEU A 281 -5.59 5.65 -9.77
N ASN A 282 -5.82 6.01 -11.03
CA ASN A 282 -5.07 5.48 -12.17
C ASN A 282 -3.57 5.80 -12.05
N GLN A 283 -3.24 7.01 -11.57
CA GLN A 283 -1.86 7.40 -11.25
C GLN A 283 -1.32 6.60 -10.07
N ALA A 284 -2.07 6.48 -8.96
CA ALA A 284 -1.62 5.75 -7.77
C ALA A 284 -1.33 4.26 -8.03
N CYS A 285 -1.97 3.65 -9.03
CA CYS A 285 -1.68 2.27 -9.43
C CYS A 285 -0.38 2.14 -10.23
N THR A 286 -0.02 3.14 -11.04
CA THR A 286 1.03 3.01 -12.08
C THR A 286 2.27 3.86 -11.88
N GLN A 287 2.18 4.91 -11.06
CA GLN A 287 3.30 5.81 -10.76
C GLN A 287 3.85 5.50 -9.37
N GLU A 288 5.17 5.61 -9.18
CA GLU A 288 5.80 5.42 -7.87
C GLU A 288 5.45 6.52 -6.87
N THR A 289 5.24 7.73 -7.39
CA THR A 289 4.92 8.91 -6.59
C THR A 289 3.74 9.68 -7.18
N LEU A 290 3.00 10.35 -6.31
CA LEU A 290 1.89 11.23 -6.65
C LEU A 290 2.15 12.61 -6.05
N ARG A 291 1.95 13.66 -6.85
CA ARG A 291 2.07 15.03 -6.38
C ARG A 291 0.75 15.48 -5.74
N VAL A 292 0.75 15.63 -4.42
CA VAL A 292 -0.45 15.94 -3.63
C VAL A 292 -0.33 17.28 -2.92
N ARG A 293 -1.46 17.97 -2.74
CA ARG A 293 -1.53 19.21 -1.96
C ARG A 293 -1.62 18.90 -0.48
N ILE A 294 -0.81 19.59 0.33
CA ILE A 294 -0.88 19.45 1.79
C ILE A 294 -2.17 20.09 2.29
N LEU A 295 -2.95 19.34 3.07
CA LEU A 295 -4.21 19.81 3.64
C LEU A 295 -4.00 21.06 4.51
N GLY A 296 -4.75 22.12 4.22
CA GLY A 296 -4.69 23.38 4.97
C GLY A 296 -3.50 24.27 4.61
N GLY A 297 -2.69 23.89 3.61
CA GLY A 297 -1.61 24.70 3.05
C GLY A 297 -1.70 24.87 1.53
N SER A 298 -0.83 25.71 0.97
CA SER A 298 -0.71 25.89 -0.49
C SER A 298 0.35 24.98 -1.12
N SER A 299 1.24 24.39 -0.32
CA SER A 299 2.39 23.60 -0.75
C SER A 299 2.02 22.23 -1.32
N MET A 300 2.83 21.76 -2.28
CA MET A 300 2.73 20.44 -2.90
C MET A 300 3.84 19.52 -2.36
N SER A 301 3.54 18.24 -2.23
CA SER A 301 4.48 17.19 -1.79
C SER A 301 4.40 15.99 -2.75
N ASN A 302 5.52 15.36 -3.05
CA ASN A 302 5.57 14.12 -3.84
C ASN A 302 5.53 12.92 -2.90
N VAL A 303 4.38 12.27 -2.77
CA VAL A 303 4.22 11.14 -1.84
C VAL A 303 4.33 9.80 -2.56
N PRO A 304 4.97 8.79 -1.96
CA PRO A 304 4.91 7.43 -2.47
C PRO A 304 3.46 6.92 -2.59
N THR A 305 3.14 6.23 -3.68
CA THR A 305 1.84 5.58 -3.93
C THR A 305 1.76 4.17 -3.37
N ASN A 306 2.78 3.77 -2.61
CA ASN A 306 3.10 2.40 -2.19
C ASN A 306 2.16 1.82 -1.10
N ALA A 307 0.86 2.07 -1.24
CA ALA A 307 -0.22 1.49 -0.47
C ALA A 307 -1.03 0.51 -1.32
N LEU A 308 -1.54 -0.56 -0.69
CA LEU A 308 -2.46 -1.48 -1.37
C LEU A 308 -3.82 -0.80 -1.49
N LEU A 309 -4.33 -0.69 -2.72
CA LEU A 309 -5.63 -0.08 -3.00
C LEU A 309 -6.65 -1.19 -3.27
N VAL A 310 -7.72 -1.19 -2.49
CA VAL A 310 -8.80 -2.17 -2.59
C VAL A 310 -10.14 -1.45 -2.67
N ALA A 311 -11.06 -1.90 -3.52
CA ALA A 311 -12.48 -1.56 -3.45
C ALA A 311 -13.34 -2.75 -3.07
N THR A 312 -14.46 -2.44 -2.43
CA THR A 312 -15.57 -3.38 -2.25
C THR A 312 -16.85 -2.78 -2.83
N GLY A 313 -17.74 -3.64 -3.33
CA GLY A 313 -19.08 -3.20 -3.71
C GLY A 313 -19.92 -4.35 -4.26
N ASN A 314 -21.21 -4.09 -4.40
CA ASN A 314 -22.13 -5.05 -5.01
C ASN A 314 -22.07 -4.86 -6.53
N ASN A 315 -21.81 -5.94 -7.27
CA ASN A 315 -21.71 -5.92 -8.74
C ASN A 315 -20.87 -4.74 -9.26
N LEU A 316 -19.66 -4.58 -8.70
CA LEU A 316 -18.76 -3.47 -9.06
C LEU A 316 -18.60 -3.34 -10.57
N ALA A 317 -18.99 -2.18 -11.10
CA ALA A 317 -18.75 -1.80 -12.49
C ALA A 317 -17.43 -1.03 -12.57
N ILE A 318 -16.36 -1.72 -12.96
CA ILE A 318 -15.06 -1.09 -13.21
C ILE A 318 -15.04 -0.53 -14.64
N VAL A 319 -14.78 0.77 -14.76
CA VAL A 319 -14.86 1.49 -16.04
C VAL A 319 -13.57 2.20 -16.39
N GLY A 320 -13.49 2.65 -17.65
CA GLY A 320 -12.39 3.43 -18.17
C GLY A 320 -11.04 2.75 -18.01
N ASP A 321 -10.05 3.55 -17.66
CA ASP A 321 -8.66 3.15 -17.66
C ASP A 321 -8.32 2.14 -16.54
N LEU A 322 -9.15 2.07 -15.49
CA LEU A 322 -8.94 1.14 -14.37
C LEU A 322 -9.19 -0.33 -14.75
N LYS A 323 -9.96 -0.61 -15.82
CA LYS A 323 -10.26 -1.99 -16.28
C LYS A 323 -8.99 -2.83 -16.48
N ARG A 324 -7.97 -2.25 -17.12
CA ARG A 324 -6.67 -2.91 -17.38
C ARG A 324 -5.70 -2.88 -16.20
N ARG A 325 -6.07 -2.21 -15.10
CA ARG A 325 -5.27 -2.03 -13.89
C ARG A 325 -5.85 -2.77 -12.68
N THR A 326 -6.89 -3.60 -12.89
CA THR A 326 -7.65 -4.25 -11.81
C THR A 326 -7.39 -5.76 -11.76
N CYS A 327 -7.15 -6.29 -10.56
CA CYS A 327 -7.36 -7.69 -10.20
C CYS A 327 -8.75 -7.81 -9.59
N LEU A 328 -9.65 -8.55 -10.25
CA LEU A 328 -11.02 -8.75 -9.78
C LEU A 328 -11.11 -10.02 -8.93
N ILE A 329 -11.77 -9.91 -7.77
CA ILE A 329 -12.13 -11.02 -6.89
C ILE A 329 -13.65 -11.07 -6.83
N GLN A 330 -14.25 -12.10 -7.45
CA GLN A 330 -15.69 -12.34 -7.38
C GLN A 330 -16.03 -13.35 -6.28
N LEU A 331 -16.98 -12.96 -5.42
CA LEU A 331 -17.59 -13.83 -4.42
C LEU A 331 -19.04 -14.11 -4.80
N ASP A 332 -19.47 -15.37 -4.72
CA ASP A 332 -20.85 -15.78 -4.94
C ASP A 332 -21.21 -16.95 -4.02
N ALA A 333 -22.07 -16.68 -3.04
CA ALA A 333 -22.52 -17.68 -2.07
C ALA A 333 -23.60 -18.62 -2.62
N GLY A 334 -24.20 -18.32 -3.78
CA GLY A 334 -25.28 -19.14 -4.36
C GLY A 334 -26.56 -19.20 -3.52
N VAL A 335 -26.74 -18.31 -2.54
CA VAL A 335 -27.89 -18.26 -1.62
C VAL A 335 -28.42 -16.84 -1.48
N GLU A 336 -29.72 -16.72 -1.16
CA GLU A 336 -30.42 -15.43 -1.05
C GLU A 336 -29.89 -14.55 0.10
N ARG A 337 -29.55 -15.17 1.24
CA ARG A 337 -29.07 -14.48 2.45
C ARG A 337 -27.69 -15.03 2.90
N PRO A 338 -26.59 -14.60 2.26
CA PRO A 338 -25.25 -15.09 2.56
C PRO A 338 -24.82 -14.88 4.02
N GLU A 339 -25.35 -13.85 4.69
CA GLU A 339 -25.07 -13.53 6.09
C GLU A 339 -25.63 -14.55 7.10
N LEU A 340 -26.53 -15.43 6.67
CA LEU A 340 -27.12 -16.50 7.50
C LEU A 340 -26.47 -17.87 7.25
N ARG A 341 -25.34 -17.90 6.54
CA ARG A 341 -24.60 -19.14 6.28
C ARG A 341 -24.08 -19.75 7.59
N GLU A 342 -24.38 -21.04 7.78
CA GLU A 342 -23.93 -21.84 8.94
C GLU A 342 -22.76 -22.78 8.58
N ASP A 343 -22.32 -22.80 7.31
CA ASP A 343 -21.24 -23.66 6.83
C ASP A 343 -19.83 -23.15 7.21
N ILE A 344 -19.74 -22.02 7.92
CA ILE A 344 -18.50 -21.44 8.44
C ILE A 344 -18.48 -21.63 9.96
N ASP A 345 -17.66 -22.56 10.44
CA ASP A 345 -17.57 -22.97 11.85
C ASP A 345 -16.47 -22.25 12.66
N PHE A 346 -15.82 -21.24 12.05
CA PHE A 346 -14.69 -20.52 12.65
C PHE A 346 -14.72 -19.03 12.30
N ASP A 347 -14.08 -18.21 13.16
CA ASP A 347 -13.88 -16.79 12.88
C ASP A 347 -12.54 -16.58 12.15
N VAL A 348 -12.64 -16.19 10.87
CA VAL A 348 -11.49 -15.97 9.99
C VAL A 348 -10.57 -14.84 10.48
N LEU A 349 -11.10 -13.80 11.13
CA LEU A 349 -10.28 -12.71 11.66
C LEU A 349 -9.50 -13.15 12.89
N VAL A 350 -10.13 -13.96 13.76
CA VAL A 350 -9.47 -14.56 14.92
C VAL A 350 -8.37 -15.52 14.48
N GLU A 351 -8.65 -16.40 13.51
CA GLU A 351 -7.66 -17.32 12.96
C GLU A 351 -6.50 -16.56 12.28
N ALA A 352 -6.81 -15.53 11.48
CA ALA A 352 -5.81 -14.67 10.85
C ALA A 352 -4.92 -13.95 11.87
N ALA A 353 -5.50 -13.41 12.94
CA ALA A 353 -4.74 -12.74 13.99
C ALA A 353 -3.87 -13.72 14.79
N ARG A 354 -4.39 -14.91 15.11
CA ARG A 354 -3.68 -15.96 15.84
C ARG A 354 -2.49 -16.50 15.05
N ASP A 355 -2.68 -16.79 13.78
CA ASP A 355 -1.67 -17.41 12.91
C ASP A 355 -0.90 -16.40 12.04
N ARG A 356 -1.02 -15.10 12.33
CA ARG A 356 -0.48 -13.99 11.51
C ARG A 356 0.94 -14.22 11.01
N ASP A 357 1.89 -14.52 11.89
CA ASP A 357 3.29 -14.69 11.50
C ASP A 357 3.50 -15.89 10.56
N LYS A 358 2.71 -16.96 10.73
CA LYS A 358 2.71 -18.12 9.83
C LYS A 358 2.12 -17.76 8.47
N LEU A 359 1.10 -16.91 8.44
CA LEU A 359 0.47 -16.43 7.20
C LEU A 359 1.39 -15.48 6.43
N ILE A 360 2.11 -14.60 7.12
CA ILE A 360 3.14 -13.76 6.51
C ILE A 360 4.25 -14.64 5.92
N ARG A 361 4.81 -15.57 6.70
CA ARG A 361 5.81 -16.54 6.21
C ARG A 361 5.33 -17.29 4.96
N ALA A 362 4.12 -17.85 5.03
CA ALA A 362 3.48 -18.56 3.92
C ALA A 362 3.38 -17.70 2.65
N ALA A 363 2.95 -16.43 2.77
CA ALA A 363 2.86 -15.51 1.64
C ALA A 363 4.23 -15.15 1.06
N LEU A 364 5.23 -14.87 1.91
CA LEU A 364 6.58 -14.56 1.45
C LEU A 364 7.28 -15.77 0.81
N ASP A 365 7.01 -16.98 1.29
CA ASP A 365 7.57 -18.22 0.73
C ASP A 365 7.14 -18.49 -0.72
N ILE A 366 5.93 -18.06 -1.11
CA ILE A 366 5.44 -18.16 -2.49
C ILE A 366 6.35 -17.35 -3.41
N SER A 367 6.54 -16.06 -3.11
CA SER A 367 7.42 -15.19 -3.91
C SER A 367 8.88 -15.64 -3.84
N LYS A 368 9.39 -15.89 -2.62
CA LYS A 368 10.80 -16.23 -2.39
C LYS A 368 11.22 -17.49 -3.12
N SER A 369 10.45 -18.58 -3.01
CA SER A 369 10.83 -19.85 -3.62
C SER A 369 10.74 -19.83 -5.16
N TYR A 370 9.87 -19.00 -5.74
CA TYR A 370 9.88 -18.72 -7.18
C TYR A 370 11.14 -17.97 -7.62
N LEU A 371 11.57 -16.96 -6.85
CA LEU A 371 12.78 -16.20 -7.14
C LEU A 371 14.05 -17.05 -7.00
N GLU A 372 14.13 -17.86 -5.93
CA GLU A 372 15.23 -18.80 -5.70
C GLU A 372 15.33 -19.87 -6.80
N ALA A 373 14.20 -20.22 -7.44
CA ALA A 373 14.18 -21.10 -8.62
C ALA A 373 14.65 -20.40 -9.91
N GLY A 374 15.07 -19.13 -9.84
CA GLY A 374 15.53 -18.35 -10.99
C GLY A 374 14.41 -17.61 -11.73
N ALA A 375 13.23 -17.45 -11.13
CA ALA A 375 12.05 -16.82 -11.73
C ALA A 375 11.73 -17.34 -13.15
N PRO A 376 11.56 -18.66 -13.34
CA PRO A 376 11.39 -19.27 -14.66
C PRO A 376 10.10 -18.81 -15.33
N ASP A 377 10.04 -18.96 -16.66
CA ASP A 377 8.80 -18.76 -17.40
C ASP A 377 7.69 -19.68 -16.89
N VAL A 378 6.48 -19.14 -16.79
CA VAL A 378 5.28 -19.86 -16.33
C VAL A 378 4.25 -19.97 -17.44
N TYR A 379 3.45 -21.03 -17.38
CA TYR A 379 2.51 -21.42 -18.44
C TYR A 379 1.14 -21.71 -17.85
N LEU A 380 0.09 -21.24 -18.52
CA LEU A 380 -1.30 -21.56 -18.19
C LEU A 380 -1.75 -22.72 -19.06
N LYS A 381 -2.54 -23.63 -18.48
CA LYS A 381 -3.21 -24.69 -19.23
C LYS A 381 -4.51 -24.15 -19.81
N ARG A 382 -4.71 -24.33 -21.10
CA ARG A 382 -5.97 -24.06 -21.79
C ARG A 382 -6.91 -25.26 -21.70
N GLU A 383 -8.19 -25.05 -21.97
CA GLU A 383 -9.23 -26.09 -21.94
C GLU A 383 -8.95 -27.22 -22.95
N ASP A 384 -8.34 -26.89 -24.09
CA ASP A 384 -7.92 -27.84 -25.12
C ASP A 384 -6.66 -28.66 -24.76
N GLY A 385 -6.13 -28.47 -23.54
CA GLY A 385 -4.93 -29.15 -23.03
C GLY A 385 -3.61 -28.52 -23.46
N THR A 386 -3.63 -27.48 -24.31
CA THR A 386 -2.41 -26.75 -24.71
C THR A 386 -1.89 -25.86 -23.57
N GLN A 387 -0.60 -25.52 -23.65
CA GLN A 387 0.03 -24.61 -22.71
C GLN A 387 0.36 -23.29 -23.39
N GLU A 388 -0.05 -22.19 -22.77
CA GLU A 388 0.28 -20.84 -23.21
C GLU A 388 1.25 -20.20 -22.22
N LYS A 389 2.36 -19.66 -22.74
CA LYS A 389 3.32 -18.90 -21.95
C LYS A 389 2.65 -17.61 -21.45
N VAL A 390 2.73 -17.36 -20.15
CA VAL A 390 2.21 -16.13 -19.54
C VAL A 390 3.01 -14.94 -20.04
N LYS A 391 2.31 -13.98 -20.65
CA LYS A 391 2.90 -12.74 -21.14
C LYS A 391 3.09 -11.74 -19.99
N PRO A 392 4.16 -10.91 -20.04
CA PRO A 392 4.34 -9.83 -19.08
C PRO A 392 3.12 -8.93 -18.99
N LEU A 393 2.77 -8.53 -17.77
CA LEU A 393 1.71 -7.55 -17.55
C LEU A 393 2.28 -6.13 -17.67
N GLY A 394 1.81 -5.38 -18.67
CA GLY A 394 2.23 -4.00 -18.90
C GLY A 394 1.99 -3.11 -17.67
N SER A 395 2.88 -2.13 -17.44
CA SER A 395 2.87 -1.23 -16.28
C SER A 395 3.06 -1.87 -14.89
N PHE A 396 3.12 -3.20 -14.79
CA PHE A 396 3.18 -3.93 -13.51
C PHE A 396 4.29 -5.00 -13.52
N GLY A 397 5.44 -4.75 -14.16
CA GLY A 397 6.49 -5.76 -14.38
C GLY A 397 7.02 -6.41 -13.10
N ASP A 398 7.37 -5.61 -12.09
CA ASP A 398 7.85 -6.14 -10.80
C ASP A 398 6.74 -6.87 -10.05
N TRP A 399 5.52 -6.35 -10.06
CA TRP A 399 4.39 -7.05 -9.46
C TRP A 399 4.07 -8.37 -10.17
N ASP A 400 4.14 -8.41 -11.51
CA ASP A 400 3.93 -9.61 -12.32
C ASP A 400 4.95 -10.68 -11.93
N ARG A 401 6.23 -10.30 -11.79
CA ARG A 401 7.31 -11.19 -11.37
C ARG A 401 7.15 -11.64 -9.91
N MET A 402 6.91 -10.73 -8.98
CA MET A 402 6.90 -11.00 -7.53
C MET A 402 5.64 -11.72 -7.06
N VAL A 403 4.50 -11.52 -7.74
CA VAL A 403 3.18 -11.94 -7.26
C VAL A 403 2.50 -12.89 -8.24
N ARG A 404 2.12 -12.39 -9.43
CA ARG A 404 1.31 -13.15 -10.41
C ARG A 404 2.01 -14.43 -10.86
N ARG A 405 3.24 -14.33 -11.33
CA ARG A 405 4.00 -15.50 -11.81
C ARG A 405 4.37 -16.45 -10.69
N ALA A 406 4.68 -15.93 -9.50
CA ALA A 406 4.95 -16.78 -8.34
C ALA A 406 3.73 -17.66 -8.00
N LEU A 407 2.52 -17.11 -8.01
CA LEU A 407 1.29 -17.89 -7.80
C LEU A 407 1.08 -18.95 -8.89
N ILE A 408 1.24 -18.58 -10.17
CA ILE A 408 1.09 -19.52 -11.30
C ILE A 408 2.15 -20.63 -11.23
N PHE A 409 3.39 -20.29 -10.86
CA PHE A 409 4.47 -21.26 -10.64
C PHE A 409 4.11 -22.30 -9.56
N HIS A 410 3.35 -21.90 -8.53
CA HIS A 410 2.85 -22.81 -7.50
C HIS A 410 1.51 -23.48 -7.84
N GLY A 411 1.05 -23.37 -9.09
CA GLY A 411 -0.11 -24.10 -9.61
C GLY A 411 -1.45 -23.39 -9.43
N MET A 412 -1.44 -22.11 -9.04
CA MET A 412 -2.66 -21.31 -8.99
C MET A 412 -3.10 -20.89 -10.41
N ALA A 413 -4.39 -20.64 -10.57
CA ALA A 413 -4.92 -19.95 -11.76
C ALA A 413 -4.37 -18.53 -11.87
N ASP A 414 -4.49 -17.91 -13.04
CA ASP A 414 -4.04 -16.54 -13.23
C ASP A 414 -4.92 -15.55 -12.43
N PRO A 415 -4.35 -14.78 -11.47
CA PRO A 415 -5.12 -13.85 -10.64
C PRO A 415 -5.79 -12.68 -11.41
N ILE A 416 -5.43 -12.44 -12.68
CA ILE A 416 -6.05 -11.36 -13.48
C ILE A 416 -7.14 -11.86 -14.43
N ALA A 417 -7.36 -13.17 -14.54
CA ALA A 417 -8.29 -13.72 -15.54
C ALA A 417 -9.73 -13.25 -15.34
N SER A 418 -10.20 -13.14 -14.09
CA SER A 418 -11.55 -12.61 -13.79
C SER A 418 -11.74 -11.17 -14.28
N ALA A 419 -10.67 -10.38 -14.34
CA ALA A 419 -10.72 -9.02 -14.86
C ALA A 419 -10.63 -8.97 -16.40
N GLU A 420 -10.17 -10.02 -17.07
CA GLU A 420 -10.19 -10.10 -18.54
C GLU A 420 -11.61 -10.20 -19.08
N VAL A 421 -12.47 -10.94 -18.38
CA VAL A 421 -13.91 -10.99 -18.70
C VAL A 421 -14.55 -9.60 -18.66
N LEU A 422 -14.16 -8.74 -17.71
CA LEU A 422 -14.61 -7.34 -17.66
C LEU A 422 -14.08 -6.49 -18.83
N ARG A 423 -12.92 -6.84 -19.40
CA ARG A 423 -12.34 -6.16 -20.56
C ARG A 423 -13.01 -6.58 -21.86
N GLU A 424 -13.41 -7.86 -21.97
CA GLU A 424 -14.11 -8.39 -23.14
C GLU A 424 -15.55 -7.90 -23.21
N ALA A 425 -16.22 -7.75 -22.07
CA ALA A 425 -17.57 -7.18 -21.96
C ALA A 425 -17.56 -5.64 -21.92
N ASP A 426 -16.71 -4.98 -22.72
CA ASP A 426 -16.68 -3.52 -22.79
C ASP A 426 -17.80 -2.98 -23.68
N PRO A 427 -18.84 -2.34 -23.13
CA PRO A 427 -19.96 -1.83 -23.93
C PRO A 427 -19.51 -0.78 -24.95
N ASP A 428 -18.42 -0.07 -24.70
CA ASP A 428 -17.88 0.91 -25.65
C ASP A 428 -17.20 0.20 -26.83
N ILE A 429 -16.46 -0.90 -26.59
CA ILE A 429 -15.87 -1.70 -27.67
C ILE A 429 -16.96 -2.43 -28.43
N GLU A 430 -17.97 -2.96 -27.75
CA GLU A 430 -19.11 -3.61 -28.36
C GLU A 430 -19.91 -2.60 -29.20
N ALA A 431 -20.22 -1.42 -28.67
CA ALA A 431 -20.87 -0.35 -29.41
C ALA A 431 -20.03 0.15 -30.59
N MET A 432 -18.71 0.32 -30.43
CA MET A 432 -17.82 0.71 -31.52
C MET A 432 -17.69 -0.38 -32.58
N THR A 433 -17.69 -1.65 -32.17
CA THR A 433 -17.66 -2.80 -33.07
C THR A 433 -18.99 -2.89 -33.83
N MET A 434 -20.13 -2.72 -33.16
CA MET A 434 -21.45 -2.63 -33.80
C MET A 434 -21.49 -1.46 -34.79
N LEU A 435 -21.02 -0.27 -34.38
CA LEU A 435 -20.98 0.92 -35.22
C LEU A 435 -20.10 0.71 -36.44
N PHE A 436 -18.87 0.22 -36.28
CA PHE A 436 -17.95 0.00 -37.40
C PHE A 436 -18.39 -1.15 -38.30
N THR A 437 -18.99 -2.20 -37.75
CA THR A 437 -19.58 -3.28 -38.55
C THR A 437 -20.73 -2.73 -39.40
N ALA A 438 -21.68 -2.03 -38.79
CA ALA A 438 -22.78 -1.39 -39.51
C ALA A 438 -22.31 -0.36 -40.53
N TRP A 439 -21.26 0.40 -40.22
CA TRP A 439 -20.65 1.36 -41.14
C TRP A 439 -20.06 0.67 -42.37
N VAL A 440 -19.29 -0.41 -42.17
CA VAL A 440 -18.70 -1.19 -43.27
C VAL A 440 -19.78 -1.84 -44.11
N ASP A 441 -20.86 -2.34 -43.50
CA ASP A 441 -21.97 -2.95 -44.23
C ASP A 441 -22.72 -1.94 -45.10
N LEU A 442 -22.92 -0.70 -44.62
CA LEU A 442 -23.65 0.34 -45.35
C LEU A 442 -22.80 1.12 -46.36
N TYR A 443 -21.53 1.37 -46.03
CA TYR A 443 -20.68 2.32 -46.76
C TYR A 443 -19.34 1.74 -47.20
N GLY A 444 -19.04 0.48 -46.86
CA GLY A 444 -17.76 -0.15 -47.14
C GLY A 444 -16.59 0.55 -46.42
N LYS A 445 -15.44 0.62 -47.09
CA LYS A 445 -14.24 1.29 -46.58
C LYS A 445 -14.10 2.73 -47.11
N GLU A 446 -15.14 3.26 -47.74
CA GLU A 446 -15.08 4.57 -48.38
C GLU A 446 -15.43 5.70 -47.39
N PRO A 447 -14.67 6.82 -47.39
CA PRO A 447 -15.00 7.99 -46.58
C PRO A 447 -16.40 8.51 -46.91
N GLN A 448 -17.21 8.79 -45.88
CA GLN A 448 -18.53 9.41 -46.04
C GLN A 448 -18.54 10.82 -45.46
N THR A 449 -19.39 11.68 -46.02
CA THR A 449 -19.66 13.01 -45.45
C THR A 449 -20.64 12.87 -44.30
N ALA A 450 -20.53 13.74 -43.28
CA ALA A 450 -21.43 13.71 -42.12
C ALA A 450 -22.91 13.83 -42.54
N ALA A 451 -23.21 14.64 -43.56
CA ALA A 451 -24.55 14.82 -44.11
C ALA A 451 -25.16 13.56 -44.76
N LYS A 452 -24.36 12.54 -45.07
CA LYS A 452 -24.80 11.28 -45.67
C LYS A 452 -25.05 10.17 -44.64
N VAL A 453 -24.61 10.40 -43.41
CA VAL A 453 -24.59 9.43 -42.31
C VAL A 453 -25.63 9.78 -41.25
N VAL A 454 -25.86 11.08 -41.02
CA VAL A 454 -26.78 11.63 -40.00
C VAL A 454 -28.18 11.85 -40.56
#